data_AF-A0A6M4BK48-F1
#
_entry.id   AF-A0A6M4BK48-F1
#
_cell.length_a   1.000
_cell.length_b   1.000
_cell.length_c   1.000
_cell.angle_alpha   90.00
_cell.angle_beta   90.00
_cell.angle_gamma   90.00
#
_symmetry.space_group_name_H-M   'P 1'
#
loop_
_entity.id
_entity.type
_entity.pdbx_description
1 polymer ?
#
loop_
_entity_poly.entity_id
_entity_poly.type
_entity_poly.pdbx_seq_one_letter_code
_entity_poly.pdbx_strand_id
1 'polypeptide(L)'
;TSLHSVAKNLRSEEYIVTVPQSKPLSPGEILGCTAPKLNSDAIIYLGDGRFHLEAIMIANPGIAAYKYDPYEKKFTSEIYEHSLMQSNRQNQIKIAENAGRFGLILGTLGRQGSTKVLNNLEKQIQNSDKKFVKILLSEIFPSKLSLFELDAFVQVACPRLSIDWGTAF
;
A
#
# COMPACT_ATOMS: atom_id res chain seq x y z
N THR A 1 16.54 -12.18 18.11
CA THR A 1 15.48 -13.21 18.28
C THR A 1 14.67 -13.29 17.01
N SER A 2 14.32 -14.49 16.52
CA SER A 2 13.49 -14.64 15.32
C SER A 2 11.99 -14.62 15.66
N LEU A 3 11.15 -14.22 14.71
CA LEU A 3 9.68 -14.20 14.85
C LEU A 3 9.11 -15.56 15.28
N HIS A 4 9.63 -16.65 14.70
CA HIS A 4 9.21 -18.01 15.03
C HIS A 4 9.56 -18.42 16.48
N SER A 5 10.70 -17.95 17.00
CA SER A 5 11.08 -18.20 18.40
C SER A 5 10.16 -17.44 19.35
N VAL A 6 9.83 -16.18 19.05
CA VAL A 6 8.90 -15.39 19.87
C VAL A 6 7.52 -16.01 19.87
N ALA A 7 7.02 -16.42 18.69
CA ALA A 7 5.72 -17.07 18.58
C ALA A 7 5.64 -18.37 19.41
N LYS A 8 6.72 -19.16 19.45
CA LYS A 8 6.78 -20.37 20.29
C LYS A 8 6.69 -20.02 21.78
N ASN A 9 7.44 -19.01 22.24
CA ASN A 9 7.42 -18.60 23.65
C ASN A 9 6.07 -18.02 24.07
N LEU A 10 5.43 -17.21 23.22
CA LEU A 10 4.10 -16.68 23.53
C LEU A 10 3.05 -17.80 23.63
N ARG A 11 3.16 -18.85 22.80
CA ARG A 11 2.27 -20.01 22.91
C ARG A 11 2.47 -20.81 24.21
N SER A 12 3.68 -20.85 24.78
CA SER A 12 3.88 -21.47 26.10
C SER A 12 3.33 -20.65 27.26
N GLU A 13 3.16 -19.34 27.04
CA GLU A 13 2.48 -18.40 27.96
C GLU A 13 0.95 -18.35 27.68
N GLU A 14 0.39 -19.40 27.06
CA GLU A 14 -1.04 -19.56 26.76
C GLU A 14 -1.67 -18.56 25.78
N TYR A 15 -0.87 -17.75 25.05
CA TYR A 15 -1.39 -16.90 23.98
C TYR A 15 -1.71 -17.69 22.69
N ILE A 16 -2.82 -17.35 22.06
CA ILE A 16 -3.16 -17.83 20.70
C ILE A 16 -2.38 -17.00 19.67
N VAL A 17 -1.25 -17.54 19.21
CA VAL A 17 -0.39 -16.85 18.23
C VAL A 17 -0.53 -17.44 16.84
N THR A 18 -1.02 -16.61 15.90
CA THR A 18 -1.03 -16.90 14.46
C THR A 18 0.14 -16.22 13.77
N VAL A 19 0.87 -16.98 12.95
CA VAL A 19 1.89 -16.44 12.04
C VAL A 19 1.33 -16.56 10.61
N PRO A 20 0.69 -15.49 10.09
CA PRO A 20 -0.01 -15.55 8.81
C PRO A 20 0.97 -15.62 7.63
N GLN A 21 0.50 -16.10 6.48
CA GLN A 21 1.31 -16.17 5.25
C GLN A 21 0.52 -15.66 4.05
N SER A 22 1.04 -14.63 3.38
CA SER A 22 0.55 -14.17 2.08
C SER A 22 1.45 -14.73 0.97
N LYS A 23 1.06 -15.84 0.35
CA LYS A 23 1.87 -16.45 -0.73
C LYS A 23 2.13 -15.43 -1.85
N PRO A 24 3.37 -15.35 -2.39
CA PRO A 24 4.48 -16.30 -2.21
C PRO A 24 5.43 -16.01 -1.04
N LEU A 25 5.11 -15.05 -0.15
CA LEU A 25 5.98 -14.68 0.97
C LEU A 25 6.08 -15.79 2.01
N SER A 26 7.14 -15.73 2.82
CA SER A 26 7.35 -16.65 3.94
C SER A 26 6.34 -16.40 5.06
N PRO A 27 6.07 -17.38 5.95
CA PRO A 27 5.23 -17.14 7.13
C PRO A 27 5.75 -15.97 7.97
N GLY A 28 4.86 -15.03 8.30
CA GLY A 28 5.16 -13.81 9.06
C GLY A 28 5.79 -12.69 8.25
N GLU A 29 6.12 -12.92 6.98
CA GLU A 29 6.68 -11.90 6.08
C GLU A 29 5.56 -11.06 5.46
N ILE A 30 5.77 -9.75 5.45
CA ILE A 30 4.89 -8.75 4.81
C ILE A 30 5.72 -7.80 3.97
N LEU A 31 5.10 -7.24 2.92
CA LEU A 31 5.67 -6.19 2.10
C LEU A 31 4.85 -4.91 2.25
N GLY A 32 5.41 -3.76 1.86
CA GLY A 32 4.69 -2.49 1.92
C GLY A 32 3.40 -2.45 1.11
N CYS A 33 3.25 -3.35 0.13
CA CYS A 33 2.06 -3.50 -0.72
C CYS A 33 1.28 -4.80 -0.50
N THR A 34 1.76 -5.71 0.36
CA THR A 34 1.15 -7.03 0.56
C THR A 34 1.12 -7.35 2.04
N ALA A 35 -0.09 -7.37 2.61
CA ALA A 35 -0.34 -7.74 3.99
C ALA A 35 -1.62 -8.59 4.11
N PRO A 36 -1.64 -9.62 4.98
CA PRO A 36 -2.82 -10.44 5.20
C PRO A 36 -3.93 -9.69 5.96
N LYS A 37 -5.17 -10.12 5.76
CA LYS A 37 -6.28 -9.79 6.69
C LYS A 37 -6.24 -10.73 7.89
N LEU A 38 -6.42 -10.18 9.07
CA LEU A 38 -6.27 -10.88 10.35
C LEU A 38 -7.59 -10.88 11.11
N ASN A 39 -7.75 -11.90 11.95
CA ASN A 39 -8.79 -11.99 12.96
C ASN A 39 -8.09 -12.25 14.30
N SER A 40 -7.67 -11.18 14.96
CA SER A 40 -6.84 -11.21 16.17
C SER A 40 -7.05 -9.94 16.98
N ASP A 41 -6.83 -10.01 18.29
CA ASP A 41 -7.03 -8.86 19.19
C ASP A 41 -5.89 -7.82 19.06
N ALA A 42 -4.69 -8.30 18.70
CA ALA A 42 -3.50 -7.46 18.55
C ALA A 42 -2.56 -7.97 17.45
N ILE A 43 -1.81 -7.03 16.87
CA ILE A 43 -0.71 -7.26 15.92
C ILE A 43 0.61 -6.92 16.61
N ILE A 44 1.57 -7.83 16.54
CA ILE A 44 2.96 -7.57 16.96
C ILE A 44 3.85 -7.63 15.73
N TYR A 45 4.42 -6.49 15.37
CA TYR A 45 5.42 -6.35 14.32
C TYR A 45 6.83 -6.38 14.91
N LEU A 46 7.68 -7.22 14.33
CA LEU A 46 9.09 -7.36 14.70
C LEU A 46 9.94 -6.80 13.56
N GLY A 47 10.48 -5.61 13.75
CA GLY A 47 11.26 -4.93 12.71
C GLY A 47 11.45 -3.45 13.02
N ASP A 48 12.38 -2.84 12.29
CA ASP A 48 12.60 -1.41 12.29
C ASP A 48 11.65 -0.69 11.30
N GLY A 49 11.57 0.63 11.43
CA GLY A 49 10.75 1.47 10.57
C GLY A 49 9.24 1.25 10.73
N ARG A 50 8.46 1.88 9.84
CA ARG A 50 6.99 1.80 9.85
C ARG A 50 6.38 1.39 8.51
N PHE A 51 7.13 1.48 7.42
CA PHE A 51 6.58 1.26 6.07
C PHE A 51 5.86 -0.09 5.91
N HIS A 52 6.46 -1.18 6.40
CA HIS A 52 5.84 -2.51 6.37
C HIS A 52 4.70 -2.65 7.39
N LEU A 53 4.87 -2.10 8.59
CA LEU A 53 3.84 -2.10 9.62
C LEU A 53 2.58 -1.34 9.17
N GLU A 54 2.74 -0.22 8.47
CA GLU A 54 1.63 0.53 7.90
C GLU A 54 0.83 -0.32 6.92
N ALA A 55 1.46 -1.21 6.15
CA ALA A 55 0.74 -2.09 5.24
C ALA A 55 -0.24 -3.01 5.99
N ILE A 56 0.18 -3.58 7.13
CA ILE A 56 -0.70 -4.41 7.95
C ILE A 56 -1.76 -3.59 8.69
N MET A 57 -1.42 -2.38 9.15
CA MET A 57 -2.38 -1.46 9.78
C MET A 57 -3.45 -1.00 8.79
N ILE A 58 -3.07 -0.64 7.56
CA ILE A 58 -3.99 -0.28 6.46
C ILE A 58 -4.94 -1.44 6.14
N ALA A 59 -4.43 -2.68 6.13
CA ALA A 59 -5.24 -3.85 5.85
C ALA A 59 -6.18 -4.23 7.01
N ASN A 60 -5.87 -3.80 8.24
CA ASN A 60 -6.55 -4.20 9.48
C ASN A 60 -6.78 -3.00 10.43
N PRO A 61 -7.57 -1.99 10.04
CA PRO A 61 -7.71 -0.72 10.77
C PRO A 61 -8.23 -0.81 12.21
N GLY A 62 -8.93 -1.91 12.55
CA GLY A 62 -9.57 -2.09 13.86
C GLY A 62 -8.75 -2.90 14.86
N ILE A 63 -7.56 -3.37 14.50
CA ILE A 63 -6.74 -4.22 15.37
C ILE A 63 -5.61 -3.38 15.97
N ALA A 64 -5.43 -3.47 17.30
CA ALA A 64 -4.34 -2.77 17.98
C ALA A 64 -2.98 -3.24 17.45
N ALA A 65 -2.13 -2.32 17.02
CA ALA A 65 -0.81 -2.63 16.46
C ALA A 65 0.32 -2.20 17.40
N TYR A 66 1.30 -3.08 17.55
CA TYR A 66 2.50 -2.84 18.34
C TYR A 66 3.74 -3.17 17.52
N LYS A 67 4.81 -2.41 17.73
CA LYS A 67 6.12 -2.63 17.13
C LYS A 67 7.16 -2.89 18.19
N TYR A 68 7.91 -3.97 18.00
CA TYR A 68 9.21 -4.17 18.64
C TYR A 68 10.34 -3.89 17.64
N ASP A 69 11.13 -2.87 17.93
CA ASP A 69 12.37 -2.60 17.19
C ASP A 69 13.53 -3.38 17.82
N PRO A 70 14.15 -4.35 17.10
CA PRO A 70 15.22 -5.17 17.66
C PRO A 70 16.55 -4.43 17.86
N TYR A 71 16.76 -3.30 17.18
CA TYR A 71 17.96 -2.49 17.29
C TYR A 71 17.84 -1.52 18.47
N GLU A 72 16.73 -0.78 18.53
CA GLU A 72 16.46 0.15 19.63
C GLU A 72 16.02 -0.54 20.92
N LYS A 73 15.59 -1.81 20.82
CA LYS A 73 14.99 -2.59 21.91
C LYS A 73 13.77 -1.90 22.54
N LYS A 74 12.99 -1.22 21.71
CA LYS A 74 11.77 -0.51 22.14
C LYS A 74 10.52 -1.24 21.68
N PHE A 75 9.55 -1.32 22.59
CA PHE A 75 8.21 -1.77 22.30
C PHE A 75 7.26 -0.57 22.32
N THR A 76 6.53 -0.35 21.25
CA THR A 76 5.70 0.84 21.04
C THR A 76 4.32 0.46 20.52
N SER A 77 3.30 1.23 20.92
CA SER A 77 1.99 1.18 20.29
C SER A 77 2.00 2.08 19.06
N GLU A 78 1.43 1.58 17.97
CA GLU A 78 1.54 2.19 16.65
C GLU A 78 0.14 2.46 16.10
N ILE A 79 -0.05 3.68 15.60
CA ILE A 79 -1.34 4.15 15.06
C ILE A 79 -1.13 4.57 13.61
N TYR A 80 -2.08 4.19 12.76
CA TYR A 80 -2.18 4.71 11.39
C TYR A 80 -3.39 5.63 11.27
N GLU A 81 -3.16 6.83 10.75
CA GLU A 81 -4.16 7.88 10.55
C GLU A 81 -5.08 7.55 9.36
N HIS A 82 -5.94 6.54 9.55
CA HIS A 82 -6.86 6.07 8.51
C HIS A 82 -7.80 7.18 8.03
N SER A 83 -8.30 8.01 8.94
CA SER A 83 -9.19 9.13 8.61
C SER A 83 -8.51 10.14 7.69
N LEU A 84 -7.24 10.47 7.96
CA LEU A 84 -6.45 11.36 7.11
C LEU A 84 -6.19 10.74 5.73
N MET A 85 -5.77 9.48 5.69
CA MET A 85 -5.54 8.75 4.43
C MET A 85 -6.80 8.70 3.56
N GLN A 86 -7.96 8.41 4.16
CA GLN A 86 -9.25 8.39 3.45
C GLN A 86 -9.66 9.78 2.96
N SER A 87 -9.52 10.81 3.80
CA SER A 87 -9.81 12.21 3.44
C SER A 87 -8.96 12.66 2.25
N ASN A 88 -7.65 12.41 2.30
CA ASN A 88 -6.74 12.74 1.19
C ASN A 88 -7.15 12.05 -0.11
N ARG A 89 -7.49 10.75 -0.05
CA ARG A 89 -7.96 10.01 -1.24
C ARG A 89 -9.26 10.55 -1.79
N GLN A 90 -10.23 10.87 -0.94
CA GLN A 90 -11.51 11.44 -1.38
C GLN A 90 -11.30 12.82 -2.05
N ASN A 91 -10.43 13.65 -1.49
CA ASN A 91 -10.11 14.94 -2.08
C ASN A 91 -9.46 14.79 -3.47
N GLN A 92 -8.50 13.87 -3.61
CA GLN A 92 -7.87 13.60 -4.91
C GLN A 92 -8.86 13.03 -5.94
N ILE A 93 -9.79 12.18 -5.52
CA ILE A 93 -10.88 11.69 -6.39
C ILE A 93 -11.74 12.86 -6.88
N LYS A 94 -12.18 13.76 -5.99
CA LYS A 94 -12.99 14.94 -6.35
C LYS A 94 -12.27 15.88 -7.33
N ILE A 95 -10.96 16.03 -7.19
CA ILE A 95 -10.15 16.80 -8.14
C ILE A 95 -10.17 16.10 -9.51
N ALA A 96 -9.91 14.79 -9.55
CA ALA A 96 -9.87 13.99 -10.77
C ALA A 96 -11.25 13.84 -11.46
N GLU A 97 -12.37 13.99 -10.74
CA GLU A 97 -13.72 13.99 -11.35
C GLU A 97 -13.85 15.06 -12.44
N ASN A 98 -13.23 16.23 -12.24
CA ASN A 98 -13.24 17.36 -13.18
C ASN A 98 -12.14 17.29 -14.26
N ALA A 99 -11.25 16.30 -14.21
CA ALA A 99 -10.18 16.13 -15.19
C ALA A 99 -10.73 15.73 -16.57
N GLY A 100 -10.21 16.33 -17.65
CA GLY A 100 -10.60 16.00 -19.03
C GLY A 100 -9.61 15.05 -19.73
N ARG A 101 -8.33 15.11 -19.37
CA ARG A 101 -7.23 14.34 -19.96
C ARG A 101 -6.47 13.56 -18.90
N PHE A 102 -6.48 12.23 -19.03
CA PHE A 102 -5.85 11.31 -18.09
C PHE A 102 -4.55 10.72 -18.62
N GLY A 103 -3.55 10.58 -17.75
CA GLY A 103 -2.38 9.73 -17.98
C GLY A 103 -2.61 8.35 -17.39
N LEU A 104 -2.73 7.33 -18.23
CA LEU A 104 -2.76 5.94 -17.80
C LEU A 104 -1.34 5.37 -17.75
N ILE A 105 -0.80 5.26 -16.54
CA ILE A 105 0.58 4.80 -16.32
C ILE A 105 0.60 3.29 -16.11
N LEU A 106 1.40 2.58 -16.91
CA LEU A 106 1.77 1.19 -16.67
C LEU A 106 3.21 1.15 -16.13
N GLY A 107 3.37 0.62 -14.92
CA GLY A 107 4.69 0.34 -14.36
C GLY A 107 5.44 -0.71 -15.19
N THR A 108 6.72 -0.48 -15.44
CA THR A 108 7.58 -1.44 -16.18
C THR A 108 8.72 -2.01 -15.33
N LEU A 109 8.87 -1.57 -14.07
CA LEU A 109 9.90 -2.06 -13.18
C LEU A 109 9.48 -3.36 -12.46
N GLY A 110 10.27 -4.41 -12.66
CA GLY A 110 10.05 -5.70 -12.01
C GLY A 110 8.68 -6.31 -12.34
N ARG A 111 7.99 -6.82 -11.31
CA ARG A 111 6.61 -7.33 -11.43
C ARG A 111 5.58 -6.31 -10.93
N GLN A 112 5.82 -5.02 -11.19
CA GLN A 112 4.86 -3.97 -10.90
C GLN A 112 4.05 -3.67 -12.15
N GLY A 113 2.73 -3.69 -12.05
CA GLY A 113 1.82 -3.37 -13.15
C GLY A 113 1.07 -4.56 -13.75
N SER A 114 0.00 -4.24 -14.48
CA SER A 114 -0.90 -5.24 -15.04
C SER A 114 -1.56 -4.71 -16.31
N THR A 115 -1.20 -5.29 -17.46
CA THR A 115 -1.82 -4.97 -18.76
C THR A 115 -3.31 -5.27 -18.77
N LYS A 116 -3.77 -6.29 -18.02
CA LYS A 116 -5.19 -6.59 -17.86
C LYS A 116 -5.94 -5.45 -17.15
N VAL A 117 -5.37 -4.91 -16.07
CA VAL A 117 -5.96 -3.77 -15.36
C VAL A 117 -5.92 -2.52 -16.23
N LEU A 118 -4.80 -2.25 -16.91
CA LEU A 118 -4.69 -1.12 -17.84
C LEU A 118 -5.76 -1.21 -18.94
N ASN A 119 -5.92 -2.36 -19.60
CA ASN A 119 -6.93 -2.55 -20.64
C ASN A 119 -8.36 -2.31 -20.13
N ASN A 120 -8.64 -2.66 -18.87
CA ASN A 120 -9.94 -2.37 -18.26
C ASN A 120 -10.14 -0.87 -18.04
N LEU A 121 -9.11 -0.15 -17.58
CA LEU A 121 -9.14 1.31 -17.43
C LEU A 121 -9.29 2.01 -18.78
N GLU A 122 -8.59 1.55 -19.82
CA GLU A 122 -8.72 2.06 -21.18
C GLU A 122 -10.19 1.98 -21.64
N LYS A 123 -10.84 0.83 -21.48
CA LYS A 123 -12.26 0.65 -21.83
C LYS A 123 -13.18 1.58 -21.02
N GLN A 124 -12.92 1.76 -19.73
CA GLN A 124 -13.74 2.64 -18.88
C GLN A 124 -13.65 4.09 -19.33
N ILE A 125 -12.44 4.58 -19.65
CA ILE A 125 -12.28 5.96 -20.14
C ILE A 125 -12.85 6.11 -21.55
N GLN A 126 -12.66 5.13 -22.44
CA GLN A 126 -13.26 5.16 -23.79
C GLN A 126 -14.79 5.20 -23.79
N ASN A 127 -15.42 4.66 -22.75
CA ASN A 127 -16.87 4.71 -22.54
C ASN A 127 -17.33 6.01 -21.83
N SER A 128 -16.42 6.97 -21.64
CA SER A 128 -16.71 8.30 -21.08
C SER A 128 -16.38 9.39 -22.10
N ASP A 129 -16.62 10.64 -21.75
CA ASP A 129 -16.25 11.84 -22.51
C ASP A 129 -14.78 12.28 -22.29
N LYS A 130 -14.03 11.55 -21.47
CA LYS A 130 -12.64 11.86 -21.10
C LYS A 130 -11.64 11.30 -22.12
N LYS A 131 -10.52 11.99 -22.27
CA LYS A 131 -9.38 11.59 -23.13
C LYS A 131 -8.29 10.96 -22.28
N PHE A 132 -7.46 10.11 -22.87
CA PHE A 132 -6.28 9.57 -22.17
C PHE A 132 -5.06 9.39 -23.07
N VAL A 133 -3.89 9.34 -22.43
CA VAL A 133 -2.61 8.96 -23.01
C VAL A 133 -2.03 7.81 -22.20
N LYS A 134 -1.46 6.82 -22.89
CA LYS A 134 -0.77 5.69 -22.24
C LYS A 134 0.69 6.03 -22.01
N ILE A 135 1.16 5.78 -20.80
CA ILE A 135 2.50 6.14 -20.36
C ILE A 135 3.14 4.90 -19.74
N LEU A 136 4.32 4.51 -20.24
CA LEU A 136 5.10 3.41 -19.68
C LEU A 136 6.28 3.99 -18.91
N LEU A 137 6.38 3.68 -17.62
CA LEU A 137 7.44 4.19 -16.74
C LEU A 137 7.99 3.10 -15.83
N SER A 138 9.31 3.02 -15.75
CA SER A 138 9.98 2.19 -14.73
C SER A 138 9.83 2.80 -13.35
N GLU A 139 9.97 4.12 -13.25
CA GLU A 139 9.89 4.87 -12.00
C GLU A 139 9.02 6.10 -12.19
N ILE A 140 8.14 6.35 -11.21
CA ILE A 140 7.12 7.39 -11.22
C ILE A 140 7.49 8.45 -10.20
N PHE A 141 7.72 9.68 -10.66
CA PHE A 141 8.09 10.82 -9.83
C PHE A 141 7.25 12.05 -10.22
N PRO A 142 6.87 12.92 -9.27
CA PRO A 142 6.11 14.13 -9.57
C PRO A 142 6.75 14.99 -10.66
N SER A 143 8.07 15.19 -10.60
CA SER A 143 8.82 15.99 -11.59
C SER A 143 8.80 15.40 -13.01
N LYS A 144 8.59 14.09 -13.15
CA LYS A 144 8.44 13.44 -14.47
C LYS A 144 7.01 13.56 -14.97
N LEU A 145 6.03 13.43 -14.06
CA LEU A 145 4.62 13.56 -14.41
C LEU A 145 4.25 14.99 -14.79
N SER A 146 4.87 16.00 -14.16
CA SER A 146 4.68 17.42 -14.50
C SER A 146 5.14 17.80 -15.90
N LEU A 147 5.90 16.95 -16.60
CA LEU A 147 6.29 17.16 -18.00
C LEU A 147 5.15 16.84 -18.98
N PHE A 148 4.11 16.13 -18.53
CA PHE A 148 2.94 15.84 -19.33
C PHE A 148 1.85 16.88 -19.06
N GLU A 149 1.30 17.46 -20.12
CA GLU A 149 0.15 18.38 -20.04
C GLU A 149 -1.17 17.60 -19.85
N LEU A 150 -1.29 16.90 -18.72
CA LEU A 150 -2.44 16.07 -18.36
C LEU A 150 -3.03 16.51 -17.03
N ASP A 151 -4.33 16.28 -16.85
CA ASP A 151 -5.08 16.85 -15.73
C ASP A 151 -5.11 15.89 -14.52
N ALA A 152 -4.97 14.58 -14.76
CA ALA A 152 -4.91 13.56 -13.71
C ALA A 152 -4.15 12.31 -14.19
N PHE A 153 -3.63 11.53 -13.25
CA PHE A 153 -2.92 10.27 -13.53
C PHE A 153 -3.55 9.09 -12.80
N VAL A 154 -3.66 7.96 -13.49
CA VAL A 154 -4.01 6.67 -12.89
C VAL A 154 -2.83 5.74 -13.11
N GLN A 155 -2.25 5.24 -12.02
CA GLN A 155 -1.09 4.35 -12.08
C GLN A 155 -1.47 2.90 -11.82
N VAL A 156 -0.97 2.03 -12.68
CA VAL A 156 -1.00 0.57 -12.56
C VAL A 156 0.44 0.11 -12.34
N ALA A 157 0.96 0.34 -11.13
CA ALA A 157 2.29 -0.01 -10.66
C ALA A 157 2.25 -0.35 -9.15
N CYS A 158 3.12 0.25 -8.33
CA CYS A 158 3.12 0.07 -6.87
C CYS A 158 1.97 0.85 -6.20
N PRO A 159 1.08 0.20 -5.45
CA PRO A 159 -0.08 0.88 -4.83
C PRO A 159 0.32 1.92 -3.78
N ARG A 160 1.49 1.78 -3.15
CA ARG A 160 1.99 2.72 -2.14
C ARG A 160 2.28 4.10 -2.69
N LEU A 161 2.56 4.23 -3.99
CA LEU A 161 2.78 5.55 -4.62
C LEU A 161 1.55 6.45 -4.48
N SER A 162 0.35 5.93 -4.77
CA SER A 162 -0.88 6.73 -4.67
C SER A 162 -1.34 6.97 -3.23
N ILE A 163 -0.94 6.12 -2.28
CA ILE A 163 -1.30 6.26 -0.87
C ILE A 163 -0.37 7.24 -0.17
N ASP A 164 0.94 7.06 -0.33
CA ASP A 164 1.94 7.84 0.40
C ASP A 164 2.26 9.18 -0.28
N TRP A 165 2.10 9.27 -1.60
CA TRP A 165 2.49 10.43 -2.40
C TRP A 165 1.31 11.03 -3.19
N GLY A 166 0.08 10.57 -2.97
CA GLY A 166 -1.09 10.97 -3.76
C GLY A 166 -1.41 12.46 -3.71
N THR A 167 -0.91 13.20 -2.71
CA THR A 167 -1.09 14.67 -2.59
C THR A 167 0.04 15.47 -3.24
N ALA A 168 1.08 14.80 -3.76
CA ALA A 168 2.22 15.44 -4.41
C ALA A 168 2.08 15.50 -5.94
N PHE A 169 0.96 14.99 -6.48
CA PHE A 169 0.64 14.90 -7.91
C PHE A 169 -0.57 15.76 -8.24
#